data_AF-A0A8S3PVA6-F1
#
_entry.id   AF-A0A8S3PVA6-F1
#
_cell.length_a   1.000
_cell.length_b   1.000
_cell.length_c   1.000
_cell.angle_alpha   90.00
_cell.angle_beta   90.00
_cell.angle_gamma   90.00
#
_symmetry.space_group_name_H-M   'P 1'
#
loop_
_entity.id
_entity.type
_entity.pdbx_description
1 polymer ?
#
loop_
_entity_poly.entity_id
_entity_poly.type
_entity_poly.pdbx_seq_one_letter_code
_entity_poly.pdbx_strand_id
1 'polypeptide(L)'
;MCVGWFQKSKIPDFVEFISSYDILCFTESKFDAYDDVHLSGYELLPPIIREKCRHKSGGIAVFVKSSIYKYVKVIDISSQCIYLFSIVNLLPSDLLFGIVYIPPENSVYGSVDIFDEILEKIIDITVNKNYQVCLLGDFNAHTGTHDDFVIVNDTILDSLLIDENSRKYMNSINALYELDVIHFDTSAILESVDTLSHDDNSNVVYKSKWKNNNANVFLENLNDENIHDLVEKLENLDVNNINVETVNNVILNCNSIIKNAADKADMTVEFKPKNSRPGVRSKKCKPYFNQDCYLKRKAYRKCKNLTGD
;
A
#
# COMPACT_ATOMS: atom_id res chain seq x y z
N MET A 1 -8.25 13.44 -24.25
CA MET A 1 -9.52 12.99 -23.65
C MET A 1 -9.28 11.69 -22.89
N CYS A 2 -9.46 11.67 -21.56
CA CYS A 2 -9.33 10.44 -20.80
C CYS A 2 -10.61 9.64 -20.97
N VAL A 3 -10.48 8.49 -21.61
CA VAL A 3 -11.61 7.74 -22.14
C VAL A 3 -12.36 6.97 -21.02
N GLY A 4 -11.74 6.84 -19.84
CA GLY A 4 -12.20 5.95 -18.76
C GLY A 4 -13.57 6.30 -18.21
N TRP A 5 -13.72 7.45 -17.56
CA TRP A 5 -14.99 7.83 -16.91
C TRP A 5 -16.11 8.05 -17.92
N PHE A 6 -15.86 8.90 -18.93
CA PHE A 6 -16.89 9.29 -19.89
C PHE A 6 -17.45 8.12 -20.72
N GLN A 7 -16.66 7.07 -20.95
CA GLN A 7 -17.20 5.85 -21.56
C GLN A 7 -17.94 4.99 -20.56
N LYS A 8 -17.41 4.83 -19.33
CA LYS A 8 -18.06 4.03 -18.30
C LYS A 8 -19.41 4.60 -17.88
N SER A 9 -19.54 5.92 -17.74
CA SER A 9 -20.80 6.58 -17.39
C SER A 9 -21.89 6.45 -18.45
N LYS A 10 -21.55 5.96 -19.66
CA LYS A 10 -22.51 5.64 -20.72
C LYS A 10 -22.97 4.19 -20.73
N ILE A 11 -22.38 3.33 -19.88
CA ILE A 11 -22.75 1.91 -19.80
C ILE A 11 -23.88 1.79 -18.77
N PRO A 12 -25.11 1.41 -19.17
CA PRO A 12 -26.26 1.35 -18.27
C PRO A 12 -26.02 0.48 -17.04
N ASP A 13 -25.47 -0.72 -17.23
CA ASP A 13 -25.17 -1.66 -16.13
C ASP A 13 -24.19 -1.07 -15.11
N PHE A 14 -23.23 -0.26 -15.58
CA PHE A 14 -22.30 0.42 -14.69
C PHE A 14 -23.01 1.54 -13.91
N VAL A 15 -23.87 2.31 -14.56
CA VAL A 15 -24.67 3.37 -13.92
C VAL A 15 -25.64 2.77 -12.91
N GLU A 16 -26.33 1.69 -13.25
CA GLU A 16 -27.20 0.95 -12.35
C GLU A 16 -26.41 0.44 -11.14
N PHE A 17 -25.25 -0.20 -11.37
CA PHE A 17 -24.37 -0.67 -10.29
C PHE A 17 -23.95 0.45 -9.35
N ILE A 18 -23.45 1.59 -9.86
CA ILE A 18 -23.00 2.67 -8.97
C ILE A 18 -24.16 3.40 -8.29
N SER A 19 -25.39 3.36 -8.84
CA SER A 19 -26.55 4.06 -8.30
C SER A 19 -27.03 3.55 -6.94
N SER A 20 -26.64 2.34 -6.55
CA SER A 20 -26.96 1.76 -5.25
C SER A 20 -26.12 2.33 -4.10
N TYR A 21 -25.08 3.10 -4.39
CA TYR A 21 -24.17 3.66 -3.38
C TYR A 21 -24.39 5.16 -3.19
N ASP A 22 -24.30 5.66 -1.96
CA ASP A 22 -24.49 7.09 -1.69
C ASP A 22 -23.21 7.93 -1.91
N ILE A 23 -22.04 7.29 -1.84
CA ILE A 23 -20.74 7.92 -2.04
C ILE A 23 -19.90 7.03 -2.95
N LEU A 24 -19.33 7.63 -3.99
CA LEU A 24 -18.46 6.95 -4.96
C LEU A 24 -17.07 7.58 -4.92
N CYS A 25 -16.07 6.77 -4.62
CA CYS A 25 -14.69 7.21 -4.52
C CYS A 25 -13.85 6.56 -5.62
N PHE A 26 -13.33 7.38 -6.53
CA PHE A 26 -12.52 6.92 -7.65
C PHE A 26 -11.08 7.38 -7.49
N THR A 27 -10.16 6.43 -7.38
CA THR A 27 -8.73 6.64 -7.59
C THR A 27 -8.40 6.49 -9.07
N GLU A 28 -7.28 7.08 -9.51
CA GLU A 28 -6.92 7.12 -10.93
C GLU A 28 -8.02 7.71 -11.84
N SER A 29 -8.72 8.74 -11.36
CA SER A 29 -9.81 9.39 -12.11
C SER A 29 -9.34 9.95 -13.46
N LYS A 30 -8.08 10.42 -13.49
CA LYS A 30 -7.40 10.99 -14.65
C LYS A 30 -8.18 12.17 -15.26
N PHE A 31 -8.91 12.89 -14.41
CA PHE A 31 -9.56 14.14 -14.77
C PHE A 31 -8.52 15.24 -15.02
N ASP A 32 -8.88 16.21 -15.85
CA ASP A 32 -8.21 17.49 -15.96
C ASP A 32 -9.20 18.65 -15.77
N ALA A 33 -8.69 19.88 -15.78
CA ALA A 33 -9.48 21.09 -15.57
C ALA A 33 -10.53 21.36 -16.68
N TYR A 34 -10.52 20.60 -17.78
CA TYR A 34 -11.40 20.78 -18.93
C TYR A 34 -12.42 19.66 -19.08
N ASP A 35 -12.33 18.60 -18.28
CA ASP A 35 -13.28 17.50 -18.32
C ASP A 35 -14.61 17.96 -17.69
N ASP A 36 -15.68 17.97 -18.48
CA ASP A 36 -17.05 18.19 -18.00
C ASP A 36 -17.62 16.87 -17.47
N VAL A 37 -17.58 16.73 -16.15
CA VAL A 37 -17.89 15.49 -15.45
C VAL A 37 -19.23 15.62 -14.73
N HIS A 38 -20.25 14.97 -15.29
CA HIS A 38 -21.59 14.92 -14.71
C HIS A 38 -22.06 13.47 -14.48
N LEU A 39 -22.72 13.24 -13.35
CA LEU A 39 -23.40 12.01 -13.00
C LEU A 39 -24.76 12.34 -12.39
N SER A 40 -25.84 11.87 -13.01
CA SER A 40 -27.20 12.21 -12.57
C SER A 40 -27.45 11.74 -11.14
N GLY A 41 -27.94 12.64 -10.28
CA GLY A 41 -28.23 12.36 -8.86
C GLY A 41 -27.03 12.44 -7.93
N TYR A 42 -25.86 12.82 -8.44
CA TYR A 42 -24.63 13.00 -7.66
C TYR A 42 -24.02 14.38 -7.90
N GLU A 43 -23.43 14.92 -6.84
CA GLU A 43 -22.57 16.09 -6.86
C GLU A 43 -21.10 15.63 -6.86
N LEU A 44 -20.29 16.20 -7.75
CA LEU A 44 -18.84 16.00 -7.76
C LEU A 44 -18.19 16.96 -6.75
N LEU A 45 -17.49 16.41 -5.75
CA LEU A 45 -16.62 17.22 -4.91
C LEU A 45 -15.40 17.70 -5.71
N PRO A 46 -14.79 18.87 -5.37
CA PRO A 46 -13.62 19.37 -6.08
C PRO A 46 -12.53 18.30 -6.16
N PRO A 47 -12.18 17.79 -7.36
CA PRO A 47 -11.31 16.63 -7.49
C PRO A 47 -9.83 17.01 -7.27
N ILE A 48 -9.01 16.04 -6.84
CA ILE A 48 -7.55 16.18 -6.93
C ILE A 48 -7.11 15.85 -8.35
N ILE A 49 -6.51 16.84 -9.01
CA ILE A 49 -5.96 16.74 -10.35
C ILE A 49 -4.43 16.79 -10.26
N ARG A 50 -3.76 15.85 -10.96
CA ARG A 50 -2.29 15.75 -11.01
C ARG A 50 -1.75 16.38 -12.30
N GLU A 51 -1.19 17.58 -12.19
CA GLU A 51 -0.74 18.39 -13.34
C GLU A 51 0.66 18.07 -13.88
N LYS A 52 1.56 17.48 -13.08
CA LYS A 52 2.99 17.27 -13.41
C LYS A 52 3.24 16.10 -14.37
N CYS A 53 2.21 15.46 -14.90
CA CYS A 53 2.35 14.30 -15.77
C CYS A 53 2.15 14.64 -17.25
N ARG A 54 3.09 14.19 -18.10
CA ARG A 54 2.99 14.30 -19.58
C ARG A 54 1.72 13.66 -20.17
N HIS A 55 1.06 12.78 -19.42
CA HIS A 55 -0.18 12.13 -19.78
C HIS A 55 -1.13 12.22 -18.58
N LYS A 56 -2.44 12.35 -18.84
CA LYS A 56 -3.47 12.27 -17.79
C LYS A 56 -3.25 10.99 -16.96
N SER A 57 -2.86 11.14 -15.70
CA SER A 57 -2.51 10.02 -14.81
C SER A 57 -2.84 10.34 -13.36
N GLY A 58 -3.30 9.34 -12.60
CA GLY A 58 -3.66 9.51 -11.20
C GLY A 58 -4.91 10.37 -11.00
N GLY A 59 -4.95 11.11 -9.90
CA GLY A 59 -6.10 11.93 -9.50
C GLY A 59 -7.10 11.15 -8.64
N ILE A 60 -7.89 11.90 -7.88
CA ILE A 60 -8.93 11.37 -6.98
C ILE A 60 -10.20 12.16 -7.25
N ALA A 61 -11.32 11.45 -7.41
CA ALA A 61 -12.64 12.04 -7.59
C ALA A 61 -13.64 11.40 -6.64
N VAL A 62 -14.48 12.23 -6.02
CA VAL A 62 -15.51 11.78 -5.09
C VAL A 62 -16.86 12.33 -5.56
N PHE A 63 -17.80 11.43 -5.82
CA PHE A 63 -19.18 11.78 -6.10
C PHE A 63 -20.03 11.47 -4.89
N VAL A 64 -20.91 12.39 -4.51
CA VAL A 64 -21.81 12.21 -3.39
C VAL A 64 -23.23 12.42 -3.85
N LYS A 65 -24.12 11.49 -3.50
CA LYS A 65 -25.53 11.56 -3.87
C LYS A 65 -26.14 12.87 -3.36
N SER A 66 -26.90 13.56 -4.21
CA SER A 66 -27.42 14.90 -3.90
C SER A 66 -28.29 14.92 -2.64
N SER A 67 -28.89 13.79 -2.25
CA SER A 67 -29.69 13.64 -1.02
C SER A 67 -28.88 13.82 0.27
N ILE A 68 -27.59 13.44 0.28
CA ILE A 68 -26.72 13.53 1.45
C ILE A 68 -25.64 14.61 1.32
N TYR A 69 -25.48 15.22 0.15
CA TYR A 69 -24.46 16.24 -0.12
C TYR A 69 -24.41 17.38 0.91
N LYS A 70 -25.56 17.83 1.41
CA LYS A 70 -25.66 18.89 2.43
C LYS A 70 -24.98 18.56 3.77
N TYR A 71 -24.71 17.27 4.03
CA TYR A 71 -24.01 16.80 5.22
C TYR A 71 -22.50 16.67 5.00
N VAL A 72 -22.02 16.87 3.77
CA VAL A 72 -20.60 16.74 3.41
C VAL A 72 -19.86 18.04 3.65
N LYS A 73 -18.70 17.94 4.29
CA LYS A 73 -17.72 19.04 4.41
C LYS A 73 -16.37 18.58 3.89
N VAL A 74 -15.95 19.13 2.75
CA VAL A 74 -14.60 18.94 2.21
C VAL A 74 -13.59 19.59 3.15
N ILE A 75 -12.49 18.89 3.42
CA ILE A 75 -11.39 19.40 4.24
C ILE A 75 -10.25 19.71 3.29
N ASP A 76 -10.02 21.01 3.07
CA ASP A 76 -8.97 21.47 2.17
C ASP A 76 -7.60 21.22 2.79
N ILE A 77 -6.87 20.28 2.19
CA ILE A 77 -5.50 19.96 2.54
C ILE A 77 -4.64 19.97 1.28
N SER A 78 -3.44 20.52 1.40
CA SER A 78 -2.43 20.39 0.36
C SER A 78 -1.91 18.95 0.33
N SER A 79 -2.51 18.10 -0.49
CA SER A 79 -2.07 16.72 -0.74
C SER A 79 -2.45 16.28 -2.15
N GLN A 80 -1.59 15.44 -2.73
CA GLN A 80 -1.84 14.80 -4.03
C GLN A 80 -2.18 13.31 -3.87
N CYS A 81 -2.16 12.79 -2.64
CA CYS A 81 -2.20 11.37 -2.32
C CYS A 81 -3.37 11.00 -1.40
N ILE A 82 -4.01 11.97 -0.75
CA ILE A 82 -5.21 11.76 0.06
C ILE A 82 -6.20 12.89 -0.17
N TYR A 83 -7.48 12.53 -0.30
CA TYR A 83 -8.61 13.43 -0.34
C TYR A 83 -9.44 13.29 0.93
N LEU A 84 -9.70 14.40 1.63
CA LEU A 84 -10.40 14.37 2.91
C LEU A 84 -11.75 15.10 2.82
N PHE A 85 -12.79 14.43 3.31
CA PHE A 85 -14.08 15.03 3.55
C PHE A 85 -14.73 14.38 4.77
N SER A 86 -15.65 15.10 5.41
CA SER A 86 -16.41 14.58 6.55
C SER A 86 -17.90 14.56 6.28
N ILE A 87 -18.59 13.61 6.88
CA ILE A 87 -20.05 13.59 6.98
C ILE A 87 -20.41 14.06 8.38
N VAL A 88 -21.14 15.18 8.46
CA VAL A 88 -21.53 15.79 9.74
C VAL A 88 -23.04 15.85 9.87
N ASN A 89 -23.55 15.69 11.10
CA ASN A 89 -24.98 15.79 11.43
C ASN A 89 -25.92 14.81 10.68
N LEU A 90 -25.38 13.75 10.06
CA LEU A 90 -26.18 12.68 9.45
C LEU A 90 -26.30 11.46 10.38
N LEU A 91 -25.25 11.22 11.17
CA LEU A 91 -25.09 10.09 12.07
C LEU A 91 -24.85 10.59 13.50
N PRO A 92 -24.96 9.72 14.53
CA PRO A 92 -24.67 10.10 15.92
C PRO A 92 -23.23 10.59 16.15
N SER A 93 -22.31 10.21 15.28
CA SER A 93 -20.91 10.65 15.30
C SER A 93 -20.52 11.14 13.92
N ASP A 94 -19.69 12.18 13.89
CA ASP A 94 -19.14 12.69 12.64
C ASP A 94 -18.13 11.69 12.07
N LEU A 95 -18.22 11.41 10.77
CA LEU A 95 -17.31 10.51 10.06
C LEU A 95 -16.30 11.33 9.25
N LEU A 96 -15.03 10.95 9.30
CA LEU A 96 -13.98 11.47 8.44
C LEU A 96 -13.59 10.41 7.41
N PHE A 97 -13.72 10.72 6.13
CA PHE A 97 -13.29 9.87 5.04
C PHE A 97 -11.96 10.36 4.46
N GLY A 98 -11.02 9.43 4.29
CA GLY A 98 -9.77 9.65 3.57
C GLY A 98 -9.66 8.73 2.36
N ILE A 99 -9.77 9.33 1.18
CA ILE A 99 -9.62 8.61 -0.08
C ILE A 99 -8.16 8.67 -0.47
N VAL A 100 -7.47 7.54 -0.36
CA VAL A 100 -6.02 7.42 -0.55
C VAL A 100 -5.71 6.92 -1.95
N TYR A 101 -4.77 7.57 -2.61
CA TYR A 101 -4.12 7.08 -3.82
C TYR A 101 -2.61 7.28 -3.73
N ILE A 102 -1.92 6.25 -3.24
CA ILE A 102 -0.47 6.23 -3.16
C ILE A 102 0.06 5.83 -4.54
N PRO A 103 0.82 6.71 -5.21
CA PRO A 103 1.39 6.37 -6.49
C PRO A 103 2.46 5.26 -6.38
N PRO A 104 2.76 4.57 -7.50
CA PRO A 104 3.93 3.70 -7.57
C PRO A 104 5.22 4.42 -7.18
N GLU A 105 6.17 3.70 -6.59
CA GLU A 105 7.47 4.22 -6.11
C GLU A 105 8.22 5.06 -7.15
N ASN A 106 8.12 4.69 -8.43
CA ASN A 106 8.80 5.36 -9.54
C ASN A 106 8.03 6.58 -10.10
N SER A 107 6.95 6.98 -9.45
CA SER A 107 6.16 8.15 -9.82
C SER A 107 6.83 9.44 -9.38
N VAL A 108 6.63 10.52 -10.14
CA VAL A 108 7.02 11.89 -9.73
C VAL A 108 6.27 12.41 -8.50
N TYR A 109 5.23 11.68 -8.07
CA TYR A 109 4.44 11.94 -6.88
C TYR A 109 4.73 10.94 -5.75
N GLY A 110 5.65 9.99 -5.97
CA GLY A 110 6.07 9.04 -4.95
C GLY A 110 6.91 9.73 -3.88
N SER A 111 6.70 9.36 -2.63
CA SER A 111 7.51 9.71 -1.47
C SER A 111 7.71 8.42 -0.67
N VAL A 112 8.90 8.24 -0.07
CA VAL A 112 9.16 7.12 0.85
C VAL A 112 8.40 7.31 2.17
N ASP A 113 8.14 8.56 2.54
CA ASP A 113 7.48 8.95 3.80
C ASP A 113 5.97 9.17 3.60
N ILE A 114 5.40 8.73 2.47
CA ILE A 114 4.02 9.05 2.08
C ILE A 114 2.97 8.57 3.09
N PHE A 115 3.22 7.44 3.77
CA PHE A 115 2.33 6.93 4.81
C PHE A 115 2.37 7.80 6.05
N ASP A 116 3.56 8.25 6.46
CA ASP A 116 3.74 9.16 7.59
C ASP A 116 3.10 10.52 7.28
N GLU A 117 3.29 11.06 6.07
CA GLU A 117 2.64 12.28 5.60
C GLU A 117 1.10 12.18 5.64
N ILE A 118 0.53 11.01 5.31
CA ILE A 118 -0.91 10.75 5.40
C ILE A 118 -1.36 10.69 6.86
N LEU A 119 -0.61 9.97 7.70
CA LEU A 119 -0.91 9.79 9.11
C LEU A 119 -0.90 11.13 9.87
N GLU A 120 0.13 11.95 9.68
CA GLU A 120 0.24 13.27 10.29
C GLU A 120 -0.97 14.15 9.94
N LYS A 121 -1.37 14.20 8.66
CA LYS A 121 -2.55 14.95 8.22
C LYS A 121 -3.82 14.49 8.90
N ILE A 122 -4.00 13.19 9.10
CA ILE A 122 -5.18 12.63 9.78
C ILE A 122 -5.15 13.04 11.25
N ILE A 123 -4.01 12.86 11.93
CA ILE A 123 -3.83 13.22 13.34
C ILE A 123 -4.18 14.69 13.55
N ASP A 124 -3.62 15.60 12.75
CA ASP A 124 -3.85 17.05 12.83
C ASP A 124 -5.34 17.41 12.77
N ILE A 125 -6.11 16.70 11.96
CA ILE A 125 -7.57 16.93 11.79
C ILE A 125 -8.35 16.35 12.97
N THR A 126 -7.94 15.18 13.45
CA THR A 126 -8.64 14.47 14.52
C THR A 126 -8.32 14.98 15.92
N VAL A 127 -7.22 15.70 16.13
CA VAL A 127 -6.79 16.12 17.48
C VAL A 127 -7.83 17.00 18.19
N ASN A 128 -8.59 17.79 17.42
CA ASN A 128 -9.56 18.75 17.95
C ASN A 128 -11.02 18.28 17.80
N LYS A 129 -11.25 17.11 17.21
CA LYS A 129 -12.58 16.59 16.93
C LYS A 129 -12.58 15.07 16.97
N ASN A 130 -13.55 14.52 17.71
CA ASN A 130 -13.74 13.09 17.81
C ASN A 130 -14.44 12.53 16.55
N TYR A 131 -13.71 12.49 15.45
CA TYR A 131 -14.15 11.82 14.22
C TYR A 131 -13.96 10.32 14.34
N GLN A 132 -14.91 9.54 13.82
CA GLN A 132 -14.61 8.17 13.42
C GLN A 132 -13.99 8.22 12.02
N VAL A 133 -12.82 7.61 11.85
CA VAL A 133 -12.03 7.73 10.61
C VAL A 133 -12.20 6.48 9.74
N CYS A 134 -12.47 6.69 8.46
CA CYS A 134 -12.51 5.66 7.43
C CYS A 134 -11.52 6.02 6.33
N LEU A 135 -10.46 5.22 6.17
CA LEU A 135 -9.52 5.35 5.06
C LEU A 135 -9.82 4.27 4.03
N LEU A 136 -9.88 4.65 2.76
CA LEU A 136 -10.13 3.72 1.66
C LEU A 136 -9.45 4.20 0.38
N GLY A 137 -9.25 3.30 -0.58
CA GLY A 137 -8.68 3.63 -1.87
C GLY A 137 -7.55 2.69 -2.25
N ASP A 138 -6.64 3.19 -3.07
CA ASP A 138 -5.51 2.42 -3.58
C ASP A 138 -4.23 2.89 -2.88
N PHE A 139 -3.89 2.17 -1.81
CA PHE A 139 -2.66 2.39 -1.05
C PHE A 139 -1.42 1.92 -1.81
N ASN A 140 -1.59 1.18 -2.91
CA ASN A 140 -0.52 0.58 -3.69
C ASN A 140 0.57 -0.06 -2.82
N ALA A 141 0.15 -0.55 -1.64
CA ALA A 141 0.98 -1.14 -0.63
C ALA A 141 1.07 -2.62 -0.99
N HIS A 142 2.25 -3.04 -1.46
CA HIS A 142 2.50 -4.45 -1.67
C HIS A 142 2.74 -5.11 -0.30
N THR A 143 1.65 -5.47 0.40
CA THR A 143 1.72 -6.28 1.64
C THR A 143 2.34 -7.66 1.37
N GLY A 144 2.40 -8.08 0.11
CA GLY A 144 3.17 -9.24 -0.34
C GLY A 144 2.54 -10.54 0.13
N THR A 145 3.06 -11.10 1.21
CA THR A 145 2.55 -12.30 1.89
C THR A 145 2.12 -12.02 3.33
N HIS A 146 2.16 -10.76 3.75
CA HIS A 146 1.69 -10.39 5.08
C HIS A 146 0.16 -10.35 5.09
N ASP A 147 -0.41 -10.75 6.22
CA ASP A 147 -1.85 -10.72 6.43
C ASP A 147 -2.37 -9.28 6.36
N ASP A 148 -3.56 -9.10 5.79
CA ASP A 148 -4.21 -7.79 5.67
C ASP A 148 -4.90 -7.35 6.98
N PHE A 149 -4.68 -8.09 8.07
CA PHE A 149 -5.21 -7.80 9.41
C PHE A 149 -4.06 -7.72 10.41
N VAL A 150 -4.23 -6.89 11.45
CA VAL A 150 -3.29 -6.83 12.55
C VAL A 150 -3.87 -7.60 13.73
N ILE A 151 -3.17 -8.66 14.14
CA ILE A 151 -3.39 -9.28 15.44
C ILE A 151 -2.43 -8.64 16.41
N VAL A 152 -2.94 -7.75 17.25
CA VAL A 152 -2.14 -7.17 18.33
C VAL A 152 -2.10 -8.18 19.47
N ASN A 153 -0.90 -8.54 19.90
CA ASN A 153 -0.69 -9.42 21.06
C ASN A 153 -1.25 -8.74 22.32
N ASP A 154 -2.06 -9.47 23.09
CA ASP A 154 -2.64 -8.99 24.35
C ASP A 154 -1.60 -8.45 25.32
N THR A 155 -0.39 -9.03 25.34
CA THR A 155 0.72 -8.57 26.20
C THR A 155 1.15 -7.14 25.85
N ILE A 156 1.13 -6.79 24.55
CA ILE A 156 1.46 -5.44 24.08
C ILE A 156 0.32 -4.48 24.46
N LEU A 157 -0.94 -4.89 24.27
CA LEU A 157 -2.10 -4.09 24.63
C LEU A 157 -2.18 -3.81 26.14
N ASP A 158 -1.86 -4.81 26.97
CA ASP A 158 -1.74 -4.69 28.42
C ASP A 158 -0.66 -3.67 28.79
N SER A 159 0.50 -3.72 28.12
CA SER A 159 1.62 -2.80 28.40
C SER A 159 1.31 -1.34 28.05
N LEU A 160 0.42 -1.11 27.08
CA LEU A 160 -0.01 0.21 26.63
C LEU A 160 -1.21 0.76 27.42
N LEU A 161 -1.73 0.00 28.40
CA LEU A 161 -2.89 0.36 29.22
C LEU A 161 -4.14 0.72 28.38
N ILE A 162 -4.30 0.05 27.24
CA ILE A 162 -5.44 0.26 26.33
C ILE A 162 -6.68 -0.37 26.96
N ASP A 163 -7.78 0.40 27.04
CA ASP A 163 -9.05 -0.07 27.60
C ASP A 163 -9.69 -1.18 26.74
N GLU A 164 -10.61 -1.95 27.33
CA GLU A 164 -11.24 -3.11 26.66
C GLU A 164 -11.99 -2.74 25.38
N ASN A 165 -12.62 -1.56 25.32
CA ASN A 165 -13.32 -1.15 24.09
C ASN A 165 -12.30 -0.87 22.99
N SER A 166 -11.24 -0.12 23.30
CA SER A 166 -10.15 0.15 22.35
C SER A 166 -9.42 -1.13 21.92
N ARG A 167 -9.26 -2.11 22.82
CA ARG A 167 -8.68 -3.44 22.51
C ARG A 167 -9.49 -4.17 21.46
N LYS A 168 -10.82 -4.10 21.53
CA LYS A 168 -11.72 -4.74 20.58
C LYS A 168 -11.54 -4.23 19.15
N TYR A 169 -11.33 -2.91 19.00
CA TYR A 169 -11.12 -2.27 17.70
C TYR A 169 -9.69 -2.43 17.17
N MET A 170 -8.70 -2.59 18.06
CA MET A 170 -7.30 -2.84 17.68
C MET A 170 -7.10 -4.24 17.08
N ASN A 171 -7.93 -5.21 17.48
CA ASN A 171 -7.92 -6.53 16.85
C ASN A 171 -8.82 -6.51 15.61
N SER A 172 -8.20 -6.35 14.44
CA SER A 172 -8.92 -6.12 13.18
C SER A 172 -9.92 -7.23 12.85
N ILE A 173 -9.67 -8.47 13.29
CA ILE A 173 -10.57 -9.61 13.09
C ILE A 173 -11.87 -9.42 13.87
N ASN A 174 -11.79 -9.03 15.15
CA ASN A 174 -12.97 -8.81 15.97
C ASN A 174 -13.82 -7.65 15.42
N ALA A 175 -13.17 -6.56 14.99
CA ALA A 175 -13.85 -5.45 14.35
C ALA A 175 -14.57 -5.87 13.05
N LEU A 176 -13.94 -6.70 12.21
CA LEU A 176 -14.55 -7.21 10.98
C LEU A 176 -15.75 -8.13 11.25
N TYR A 177 -15.68 -8.96 12.29
CA TYR A 177 -16.81 -9.80 12.72
C TYR A 177 -18.01 -8.97 13.18
N GLU A 178 -17.78 -7.94 13.98
CA GLU A 178 -18.87 -7.08 14.48
C GLU A 178 -19.57 -6.29 13.38
N LEU A 179 -18.83 -5.94 12.33
CA LEU A 179 -19.35 -5.20 11.19
C LEU A 179 -20.14 -6.08 10.20
N ASP A 180 -20.28 -7.39 10.47
CA ASP A 180 -20.98 -8.36 9.63
C ASP A 180 -20.57 -8.22 8.16
N VAL A 181 -19.26 -8.17 7.89
CA VAL A 181 -18.74 -8.04 6.53
C VAL A 181 -18.88 -9.40 5.83
N ILE A 182 -20.06 -9.64 5.25
CA ILE A 182 -20.65 -10.88 4.68
C ILE A 182 -19.76 -11.63 3.64
N HIS A 183 -18.59 -11.10 3.28
CA HIS A 183 -17.73 -11.67 2.24
C HIS A 183 -16.30 -12.01 2.68
N PHE A 184 -15.99 -11.85 3.97
CA PHE A 184 -14.73 -12.34 4.51
C PHE A 184 -15.00 -13.67 5.21
N ASP A 185 -14.43 -14.77 4.69
CA ASP A 185 -14.49 -16.07 5.38
C ASP A 185 -13.54 -16.01 6.58
N THR A 186 -14.05 -15.40 7.65
CA THR A 186 -13.34 -15.21 8.90
C THR A 186 -13.17 -16.52 9.69
N SER A 187 -13.86 -17.60 9.29
CA SER A 187 -13.78 -18.90 9.96
C SER A 187 -12.41 -19.57 9.75
N ALA A 188 -11.84 -19.45 8.55
CA ALA A 188 -10.49 -19.93 8.24
C ALA A 188 -9.39 -19.17 9.02
N ILE A 189 -9.63 -17.90 9.36
CA ILE A 189 -8.69 -17.08 10.14
C ILE A 189 -8.77 -17.45 11.61
N LEU A 190 -9.97 -17.64 12.19
CA LEU A 190 -10.09 -18.05 13.58
C LEU A 190 -9.43 -19.41 13.86
N GLU A 191 -9.54 -20.38 12.93
CA GLU A 191 -8.81 -21.65 13.05
C GLU A 191 -7.28 -21.46 13.06
N SER A 192 -6.77 -20.45 12.34
CA SER A 192 -5.33 -20.11 12.36
C SER A 192 -4.88 -19.39 13.64
N VAL A 193 -5.78 -18.63 14.29
CA VAL A 193 -5.49 -17.92 15.56
C VAL A 193 -5.51 -18.86 16.75
N ASP A 194 -6.46 -19.80 16.80
CA ASP A 194 -6.52 -20.81 17.86
C ASP A 194 -5.30 -21.76 17.81
N THR A 195 -4.77 -22.04 16.62
CA THR A 195 -3.56 -22.87 16.43
C THR A 195 -2.25 -22.16 16.79
N LEU A 196 -2.21 -20.82 16.78
CA LEU A 196 -1.03 -20.05 17.21
C LEU A 196 -0.86 -20.03 18.74
N SER A 197 -1.89 -20.37 19.50
CA SER A 197 -1.83 -20.32 20.97
C SER A 197 -1.15 -21.54 21.60
N HIS A 198 -0.92 -22.65 20.87
CA HIS A 198 -0.49 -23.93 21.47
C HIS A 198 0.51 -24.81 20.69
N ASP A 199 1.18 -24.33 19.63
CA ASP A 199 2.12 -25.18 18.89
C ASP A 199 3.48 -24.53 18.57
N ASP A 200 4.50 -24.89 19.36
CA ASP A 200 5.94 -24.64 19.15
C ASP A 200 6.53 -25.45 17.95
N ASN A 201 5.69 -25.98 17.05
CA ASN A 201 6.13 -26.94 16.03
C ASN A 201 5.32 -26.95 14.72
N SER A 202 4.76 -25.83 14.28
CA SER A 202 4.14 -25.77 12.95
C SER A 202 5.17 -25.50 11.84
N ASN A 203 5.43 -26.54 11.04
CA ASN A 203 6.26 -26.49 9.83
C ASN A 203 5.61 -25.57 8.76
N VAL A 204 5.88 -24.27 8.83
CA VAL A 204 5.63 -23.38 7.70
C VAL A 204 6.62 -23.77 6.58
N VAL A 205 6.11 -24.43 5.53
CA VAL A 205 6.91 -24.80 4.36
C VAL A 205 7.13 -23.57 3.48
N TYR A 206 8.17 -22.81 3.81
CA TYR A 206 8.68 -21.75 2.94
C TYR A 206 9.18 -22.36 1.62
N LYS A 207 8.60 -21.96 0.49
CA LYS A 207 9.18 -22.22 -0.83
C LYS A 207 10.36 -21.29 -1.05
N SER A 208 11.48 -21.61 -0.40
CA SER A 208 12.75 -20.97 -0.69
C SER A 208 13.11 -21.18 -2.17
N LYS A 209 13.55 -20.12 -2.85
CA LYS A 209 14.21 -20.26 -4.17
C LYS A 209 15.58 -20.93 -4.04
N TRP A 210 16.08 -21.08 -2.82
CA TRP A 210 17.33 -21.77 -2.55
C TRP A 210 17.07 -23.27 -2.54
N LYS A 211 18.04 -24.04 -3.02
CA LYS A 211 17.99 -25.49 -2.88
C LYS A 211 18.02 -25.79 -1.38
N ASN A 212 17.14 -26.67 -0.88
CA ASN A 212 17.03 -26.98 0.55
C ASN A 212 18.38 -27.31 1.21
N ASN A 213 19.30 -27.93 0.47
CA ASN A 213 20.64 -28.26 0.98
C ASN A 213 21.49 -27.02 1.33
N ASN A 214 21.29 -25.88 0.64
CA ASN A 214 22.08 -24.67 0.90
C ASN A 214 21.63 -23.96 2.19
N ALA A 215 20.36 -24.11 2.58
CA ALA A 215 19.85 -23.50 3.81
C ALA A 215 20.51 -24.11 5.07
N ASN A 216 20.64 -25.44 5.10
CA ASN A 216 21.32 -26.11 6.22
C ASN A 216 22.81 -25.76 6.25
N VAL A 217 23.48 -25.73 5.10
CA VAL A 217 24.90 -25.32 5.02
C VAL A 217 25.08 -23.86 5.48
N PHE A 218 24.13 -22.97 5.15
CA PHE A 218 24.17 -21.59 5.65
C PHE A 218 24.06 -21.53 7.18
N LEU A 219 23.09 -22.24 7.77
CA LEU A 219 22.90 -22.29 9.21
C LEU A 219 24.09 -22.91 9.95
N GLU A 220 24.64 -24.02 9.44
CA GLU A 220 25.85 -24.65 10.00
C GLU A 220 27.10 -23.74 9.93
N ASN A 221 27.14 -22.82 8.96
CA ASN A 221 28.24 -21.88 8.79
C ASN A 221 28.01 -20.52 9.44
N LEU A 222 26.82 -20.30 10.01
CA LEU A 222 26.54 -19.21 10.93
C LEU A 222 27.20 -19.55 12.29
N ASN A 223 28.53 -19.62 12.29
CA ASN A 223 29.34 -20.16 13.40
C ASN A 223 28.99 -19.45 14.71
N ASP A 224 28.53 -20.22 15.70
CA ASP A 224 28.21 -19.76 17.05
C ASP A 224 29.36 -19.00 17.69
N GLU A 225 30.61 -19.36 17.39
CA GLU A 225 31.79 -18.65 17.93
C GLU A 225 31.87 -17.20 17.45
N ASN A 226 31.59 -16.93 16.17
CA ASN A 226 31.64 -15.55 15.64
C ASN A 226 30.49 -14.70 16.19
N ILE A 227 29.34 -15.33 16.44
CA ILE A 227 28.17 -14.69 17.05
C ILE A 227 28.49 -14.40 18.52
N HIS A 228 29.09 -15.36 19.23
CA HIS A 228 29.50 -15.19 20.62
C HIS A 228 30.53 -14.07 20.78
N ASP A 229 31.56 -14.03 19.94
CA ASP A 229 32.54 -12.94 19.90
C ASP A 229 31.90 -11.57 19.66
N LEU A 230 30.87 -11.51 18.81
CA LEU A 230 30.14 -10.27 18.55
C LEU A 230 29.31 -9.85 19.76
N VAL A 231 28.62 -10.80 20.41
CA VAL A 231 27.83 -10.56 21.62
C VAL A 231 28.74 -10.09 22.75
N GLU A 232 29.86 -10.77 23.00
CA GLU A 232 30.84 -10.37 24.03
C GLU A 232 31.39 -8.96 23.75
N LYS A 233 31.66 -8.61 22.48
CA LYS A 233 32.05 -7.25 22.12
C LYS A 233 30.96 -6.23 22.43
N LEU A 234 29.69 -6.56 22.17
CA LEU A 234 28.55 -5.68 22.45
C LEU A 234 28.34 -5.50 23.96
N GLU A 235 28.50 -6.56 24.75
CA GLU A 235 28.37 -6.51 26.21
C GLU A 235 29.48 -5.67 26.88
N ASN A 236 30.68 -5.68 26.29
CA ASN A 236 31.83 -4.93 26.79
C ASN A 236 31.93 -3.50 26.22
N LEU A 237 30.95 -3.03 25.45
CA LEU A 237 30.93 -1.65 24.96
C LEU A 237 30.67 -0.65 26.10
N ASP A 238 31.60 0.28 26.29
CA ASP A 238 31.37 1.43 27.17
C ASP A 238 30.35 2.38 26.53
N VAL A 239 29.15 2.38 27.09
CA VAL A 239 28.00 3.19 26.64
C VAL A 239 28.34 4.69 26.60
N ASN A 240 29.27 5.15 27.44
CA ASN A 240 29.65 6.56 27.50
C ASN A 240 30.58 7.00 26.36
N ASN A 241 31.13 6.03 25.61
CA ASN A 241 32.13 6.29 24.56
C ASN A 241 31.71 5.69 23.19
N ILE A 242 30.41 5.48 22.99
CA ILE A 242 29.89 5.03 21.69
C ILE A 242 29.95 6.19 20.70
N ASN A 243 30.70 6.00 19.62
CA ASN A 243 30.75 6.93 18.50
C ASN A 243 30.34 6.22 17.19
N VAL A 244 30.22 6.98 16.11
CA VAL A 244 29.80 6.48 14.79
C VAL A 244 30.72 5.38 14.26
N GLU A 245 32.01 5.44 14.57
CA GLU A 245 32.99 4.43 14.15
C GLU A 245 32.74 3.10 14.84
N THR A 246 32.46 3.10 16.14
CA THR A 246 32.08 1.92 16.90
C THR A 246 30.83 1.25 16.32
N VAL A 247 29.80 2.03 16.00
CA VAL A 247 28.55 1.51 15.40
C VAL A 247 28.83 0.90 14.02
N ASN A 248 29.60 1.59 13.18
CA ASN A 248 29.96 1.09 11.86
C ASN A 248 30.76 -0.23 11.94
N ASN A 249 31.66 -0.35 12.92
CA ASN A 249 32.44 -1.57 13.12
C ASN A 249 31.55 -2.75 13.53
N VAL A 250 30.55 -2.53 14.38
CA VAL A 250 29.55 -3.57 14.73
C VAL A 250 28.79 -4.00 13.47
N ILE A 251 28.29 -3.05 12.69
CA ILE A 251 27.54 -3.34 11.45
C ILE A 251 28.40 -4.13 10.46
N LEU A 252 29.67 -3.74 10.28
CA LEU A 252 30.61 -4.46 9.41
C LEU A 252 30.87 -5.89 9.90
N ASN A 253 30.97 -6.09 11.22
CA ASN A 253 31.13 -7.42 11.80
C ASN A 253 29.89 -8.29 11.53
N CYS A 254 28.67 -7.78 11.82
CA CYS A 254 27.42 -8.48 11.51
C CYS A 254 27.35 -8.88 10.02
N ASN A 255 27.64 -7.94 9.13
CA ASN A 255 27.61 -8.17 7.69
C ASN A 255 28.64 -9.22 7.26
N SER A 256 29.84 -9.22 7.86
CA SER A 256 30.88 -10.20 7.52
C SER A 256 30.50 -11.62 7.95
N ILE A 257 29.86 -11.79 9.12
CA ILE A 257 29.37 -13.09 9.60
C ILE A 257 28.33 -13.65 8.62
N ILE A 258 27.32 -12.85 8.28
CA ILE A 258 26.25 -13.25 7.36
C ILE A 258 26.81 -13.54 5.96
N LYS A 259 27.70 -12.68 5.46
CA LYS A 259 28.31 -12.84 4.14
C LYS A 259 29.17 -14.10 4.06
N ASN A 260 29.99 -14.37 5.07
CA ASN A 260 30.84 -15.56 5.11
C ASN A 260 29.99 -16.85 5.14
N ALA A 261 28.90 -16.87 5.89
CA ALA A 261 27.96 -17.99 5.90
C ALA A 261 27.31 -18.18 4.52
N ALA A 262 26.88 -17.10 3.87
CA ALA A 262 26.30 -17.13 2.53
C ALA A 262 27.29 -17.58 1.45
N ASP A 263 28.54 -17.13 1.51
CA ASP A 263 29.61 -17.52 0.58
C ASP A 263 29.88 -19.02 0.67
N LYS A 264 29.97 -19.58 1.89
CA LYS A 264 30.17 -21.01 2.10
C LYS A 264 28.97 -21.87 1.67
N ALA A 265 27.76 -21.31 1.72
CA ALA A 265 26.54 -21.96 1.27
C ALA A 265 26.27 -21.83 -0.25
N ASP A 266 27.21 -21.22 -1.01
CA ASP A 266 27.03 -20.91 -2.43
C ASP A 266 25.73 -20.11 -2.69
N MET A 267 25.44 -19.19 -1.77
CA MET A 267 24.23 -18.34 -1.78
C MET A 267 24.52 -16.91 -2.19
N THR A 268 25.79 -16.56 -2.40
CA THR A 268 26.15 -15.26 -2.93
C THR A 268 26.05 -15.24 -4.45
N VAL A 269 25.26 -14.30 -4.95
CA VAL A 269 25.22 -14.02 -6.37
C VAL A 269 26.21 -12.89 -6.63
N GLU A 270 27.24 -13.19 -7.42
CA GLU A 270 28.16 -12.16 -7.89
C GLU A 270 27.34 -11.09 -8.63
N PHE A 271 27.24 -9.90 -8.04
CA PHE A 271 26.57 -8.79 -8.69
C PHE A 271 27.42 -8.37 -9.88
N LYS A 272 27.10 -8.89 -11.06
CA LYS A 272 27.67 -8.39 -12.30
C LYS A 272 26.99 -7.06 -12.60
N PRO A 273 27.67 -5.91 -12.44
CA PRO A 273 27.09 -4.64 -12.82
C PRO A 273 26.62 -4.77 -14.27
N LYS A 274 25.35 -4.45 -14.52
CA LYS A 274 24.75 -4.59 -15.85
C LYS A 274 25.43 -3.61 -16.81
N ASN A 275 26.55 -4.02 -17.39
CA ASN A 275 27.21 -3.30 -18.49
C ASN A 275 26.49 -3.52 -19.83
N SER A 276 25.27 -4.04 -19.84
CA SER A 276 24.48 -4.25 -21.05
C SER A 276 23.36 -3.22 -21.13
N ARG A 277 23.41 -2.41 -22.20
CA ARG A 277 22.22 -1.76 -22.76
C ARG A 277 21.08 -2.79 -22.75
N PRO A 278 19.86 -2.42 -22.34
CA PRO A 278 18.76 -3.36 -22.22
C PRO A 278 18.65 -4.14 -23.53
N GLY A 279 19.01 -5.43 -23.48
CA GLY A 279 18.97 -6.30 -24.63
C GLY A 279 17.59 -6.18 -25.24
N VAL A 280 17.52 -5.86 -26.53
CA VAL A 280 16.27 -5.78 -27.29
C VAL A 280 15.60 -7.13 -27.11
N ARG A 281 14.66 -7.23 -26.16
CA ARG A 281 13.89 -8.44 -25.93
C ARG A 281 13.28 -8.78 -27.29
N SER A 282 13.66 -9.92 -27.86
CA SER A 282 12.99 -10.44 -29.04
C SER A 282 11.50 -10.48 -28.66
N LYS A 283 10.71 -9.70 -29.39
CA LYS A 283 9.28 -9.58 -29.12
C LYS A 283 8.69 -10.96 -29.37
N LYS A 284 8.53 -11.76 -28.30
CA LYS A 284 7.64 -12.92 -28.34
C LYS A 284 6.33 -12.41 -28.93
N CYS A 285 5.93 -13.01 -30.05
CA CYS A 285 4.73 -12.65 -30.78
C CYS A 285 3.54 -12.85 -29.82
N LYS A 286 3.14 -11.77 -29.15
CA LYS A 286 1.94 -11.78 -28.32
C LYS A 286 0.78 -11.94 -29.32
N PRO A 287 -0.03 -13.02 -29.25
CA PRO A 287 -1.05 -13.30 -30.28
C PRO A 287 -2.07 -12.16 -30.43
N TYR A 288 -2.28 -11.37 -29.38
CA TYR A 288 -3.13 -10.18 -29.37
C TYR A 288 -2.47 -8.90 -29.94
N PHE A 289 -1.21 -8.98 -30.40
CA PHE A 289 -0.43 -7.86 -30.94
C PHE A 289 0.03 -8.14 -32.38
N ASN A 290 -0.93 -8.50 -33.23
CA ASN A 290 -0.73 -8.79 -34.65
C ASN A 290 -0.41 -7.51 -35.47
N GLN A 291 -0.16 -7.70 -36.77
CA GLN A 291 0.18 -6.61 -37.70
C GLN A 291 -0.90 -5.53 -37.74
N ASP A 292 -2.17 -5.92 -37.62
CA ASP A 292 -3.30 -5.00 -37.62
C ASP A 292 -3.29 -4.08 -36.38
N CYS A 293 -3.02 -4.66 -35.20
CA CYS A 293 -2.80 -3.92 -33.95
C CYS A 293 -1.61 -2.95 -34.06
N TYR A 294 -0.51 -3.36 -34.70
CA TYR A 294 0.64 -2.49 -34.94
C TYR A 294 0.29 -1.31 -35.85
N LEU A 295 -0.40 -1.54 -36.96
CA LEU A 295 -0.82 -0.50 -37.90
C LEU A 295 -1.78 0.49 -37.26
N LYS A 296 -2.79 0.00 -36.53
CA LYS A 296 -3.73 0.85 -35.76
C LYS A 296 -3.01 1.72 -34.73
N ARG A 297 -2.05 1.15 -33.98
CA ARG A 297 -1.26 1.91 -33.00
C ARG A 297 -0.32 2.92 -33.65
N LYS A 298 0.23 2.62 -34.83
CA LYS A 298 1.06 3.54 -35.63
C LYS A 298 0.21 4.69 -36.19
N ALA A 299 -0.97 4.41 -36.72
CA ALA A 299 -1.93 5.41 -37.18
C ALA A 299 -2.37 6.32 -36.03
N TYR A 300 -2.75 5.75 -34.87
CA TYR A 300 -3.08 6.51 -33.66
C TYR A 300 -1.96 7.47 -33.24
N ARG A 301 -0.70 7.00 -33.20
CA ARG A 301 0.45 7.86 -32.86
C ARG A 301 0.66 8.97 -33.89
N LYS A 302 0.46 8.68 -35.18
CA LYS A 302 0.56 9.69 -36.25
C LYS A 302 -0.52 10.75 -36.09
N CYS A 303 -1.76 10.36 -35.83
CA CYS A 303 -2.85 11.31 -35.56
C CYS A 303 -2.59 12.14 -34.31
N LYS A 304 -2.15 11.51 -33.21
CA LYS A 304 -1.78 12.19 -31.96
C LYS A 304 -0.70 13.25 -32.15
N ASN A 305 0.28 13.00 -33.01
CA ASN A 305 1.36 13.96 -33.29
C ASN A 305 0.95 15.07 -34.27
N LEU A 306 -0.15 14.89 -35.02
CA LEU A 306 -0.69 15.91 -35.94
C LEU A 306 -1.64 16.87 -35.23
N THR A 307 -2.34 16.40 -34.20
CA THR A 307 -3.18 17.22 -33.33
C THR A 307 -2.33 17.82 -32.21
N GLY A 308 -1.30 18.60 -32.55
CA GLY A 308 -0.33 19.17 -31.60
C GLY A 308 -0.94 20.15 -30.59
N ASP A 309 -1.76 19.62 -29.68
CA ASP A 309 -2.20 20.17 -28.40
C ASP A 309 -1.62 19.33 -27.26
#